data_AF-X1AZ81-F1
#
_entry.id   AF-X1AZ81-F1
#
_cell.length_a   1.000
_cell.length_b   1.000
_cell.length_c   1.000
_cell.angle_alpha   90.00
_cell.angle_beta   90.00
_cell.angle_gamma   90.00
#
_symmetry.space_group_name_H-M   'P 1'
#
loop_
_entity.id
_entity.type
_entity.pdbx_description
1 polymer ?
#
loop_
_entity_poly.entity_id
_entity_poly.type
_entity_poly.pdbx_seq_one_letter_code
_entity_poly.pdbx_strand_id
1 'polypeptide(L)' 'MTVPVLTLFAIVSKGKISAEVIDVNLNPDLGMKYQVQGVPHTVVNEKESIIGQFTPQDLLDKLVGSKERDFGGMYA' A
#
# COMPACT_ATOMS: atom_id res chain seq x y z
N MET A 1 -6.01 -6.80 6.59
CA MET A 1 -6.18 -7.60 5.33
C MET A 1 -5.78 -6.76 4.12
N THR A 2 -4.47 -6.59 3.87
CA THR A 2 -3.98 -5.62 2.86
C THR A 2 -4.06 -6.13 1.42
N VAL A 3 -3.66 -7.39 1.18
CA VAL A 3 -3.62 -7.98 -0.17
C VAL A 3 -5.00 -8.01 -0.85
N PRO A 4 -6.10 -8.48 -0.20
CA PRO A 4 -7.41 -8.50 -0.85
C PRO A 4 -7.90 -7.11 -1.27
N VAL A 5 -7.63 -6.08 -0.46
CA VAL A 5 -8.03 -4.69 -0.75
C VAL A 5 -7.33 -4.20 -2.01
N LEU A 6 -6.00 -4.33 -2.08
CA LEU A 6 -5.21 -3.92 -3.26
C LEU A 6 -5.65 -4.64 -4.53
N THR A 7 -5.84 -5.96 -4.46
CA THR A 7 -6.26 -6.77 -5.60
C THR A 7 -7.64 -6.33 -6.12
N LEU A 8 -8.58 -6.03 -5.22
CA LEU A 8 -9.91 -5.58 -5.63
C LEU A 8 -9.85 -4.23 -6.33
N PHE A 9 -9.07 -3.28 -5.80
CA PHE A 9 -8.84 -1.97 -6.44
C PHE A 9 -8.25 -2.14 -7.85
N ALA A 10 -7.24 -2.99 -8.01
CA ALA A 10 -6.64 -3.25 -9.32
C ALA A 10 -7.69 -3.76 -10.33
N ILE A 11 -8.50 -4.76 -9.95
CA ILE A 11 -9.55 -5.34 -10.81
C ILE A 11 -10.60 -4.29 -11.20
N VAL A 12 -11.17 -3.57 -10.22
CA VAL A 12 -12.30 -2.66 -10.49
C VAL A 12 -11.86 -1.38 -11.19
N SER A 13 -10.59 -1.01 -11.10
CA SER A 13 -10.03 0.19 -11.72
C SER A 13 -9.99 0.14 -13.25
N LYS A 14 -10.23 -1.03 -13.86
CA LYS A 14 -10.18 -1.26 -15.32
C LYS A 14 -8.87 -0.79 -15.95
N GLY A 15 -7.75 -1.16 -15.34
CA GLY A 15 -6.40 -0.87 -15.84
C GLY A 15 -5.81 0.47 -15.42
N LYS A 16 -6.51 1.25 -14.57
CA LYS A 16 -5.96 2.48 -14.00
C LYS A 16 -5.02 2.22 -12.82
N ILE A 17 -5.23 1.12 -12.10
CA ILE A 17 -4.41 0.68 -10.96
C ILE A 17 -3.88 -0.71 -11.29
N SER A 18 -2.56 -0.87 -11.19
CA SER A 18 -1.89 -2.17 -11.15
C SER A 18 -1.39 -2.44 -9.73
N ALA A 19 -1.52 -3.68 -9.27
CA ALA A 19 -0.99 -4.11 -7.99
C ALA A 19 -0.09 -5.33 -8.20
N GLU A 20 1.05 -5.33 -7.53
CA GLU A 20 1.99 -6.44 -7.48
C GLU A 20 2.18 -6.85 -6.03
N VAL A 21 2.10 -8.15 -5.76
CA VAL A 21 2.33 -8.72 -4.43
C VAL A 21 3.69 -9.38 -4.43
N ILE A 22 4.60 -8.81 -3.66
CA ILE A 22 6.00 -9.23 -3.60
C ILE A 22 6.24 -9.94 -2.27
N ASP A 23 6.82 -11.14 -2.32
CA ASP A 23 7.40 -11.77 -1.15
C ASP A 23 8.80 -11.18 -0.92
N VAL A 24 8.93 -10.38 0.13
CA VAL A 24 10.18 -9.67 0.45
C VAL A 24 11.32 -10.62 0.84
N ASN A 25 11.00 -11.83 1.34
CA ASN A 25 12.04 -12.80 1.68
C ASN A 25 12.69 -13.42 0.43
N LEU A 26 11.95 -13.47 -0.68
CA LEU A 26 12.45 -13.91 -1.98
C LEU A 26 13.04 -12.77 -2.81
N ASN A 27 12.77 -11.52 -2.44
CA ASN A 27 13.23 -10.31 -3.14
C ASN A 27 13.87 -9.32 -2.14
N PRO A 28 15.00 -9.70 -1.49
CA PRO A 28 15.60 -8.92 -0.41
C PRO A 28 16.17 -7.57 -0.90
N ASP A 29 16.54 -7.48 -2.18
CA ASP A 29 16.95 -6.25 -2.84
C ASP A 29 15.83 -5.20 -2.86
N LEU A 30 14.59 -5.61 -3.14
CA LEU A 30 13.43 -4.74 -3.07
C LEU A 30 13.10 -4.35 -1.62
N GLY A 31 13.28 -5.29 -0.67
CA GLY A 31 13.17 -5.00 0.76
C GLY A 31 14.13 -3.89 1.20
N MET A 32 15.38 -3.94 0.76
CA MET A 32 16.38 -2.90 1.02
C MET A 32 16.06 -1.59 0.28
N LYS A 33 15.70 -1.65 -1.00
CA LYS A 33 15.37 -0.49 -1.85
C LYS A 33 14.27 0.36 -1.22
N TYR A 34 13.22 -0.29 -0.70
CA TYR A 34 12.06 0.38 -0.10
C TYR A 34 12.12 0.46 1.43
N GLN A 35 13.27 0.12 2.03
CA GLN A 35 13.51 0.19 3.48
C GLN A 35 12.42 -0.51 4.30
N VAL A 36 12.01 -1.71 3.86
CA VAL A 36 10.95 -2.48 4.51
C VAL A 36 11.44 -2.99 5.86
N GLN A 37 10.87 -2.46 6.95
CA GLN A 37 11.17 -2.90 8.32
C GLN A 37 10.16 -3.93 8.86
N GLY A 38 8.98 -3.99 8.25
CA GLY A 38 7.90 -4.88 8.64
C GLY A 38 6.85 -4.98 7.55
N VAL A 39 6.09 -6.07 7.56
CA VAL A 39 5.02 -6.34 6.59
C VAL A 39 3.64 -6.29 7.27
N PRO A 40 2.57 -5.91 6.54
CA PRO A 40 2.56 -5.46 5.14
C PRO A 40 3.13 -4.05 4.95
N HIS A 41 3.84 -3.83 3.84
CA HIS A 41 4.38 -2.54 3.40
C HIS A 41 3.94 -2.31 1.95
N THR A 42 3.18 -1.25 1.70
CA THR A 42 2.67 -0.93 0.36
C THR A 42 3.39 0.30 -0.17
N VAL A 43 3.90 0.22 -1.40
CA VAL A 43 4.55 1.34 -2.09
C VAL A 43 3.68 1.75 -3.27
N VAL A 44 3.37 3.05 -3.37
CA VAL A 44 2.57 3.63 -4.45
C VAL A 44 3.50 4.47 -5.34
N ASN A 45 3.52 4.15 -6.63
CA ASN A 45 4.29 4.86 -7.66
C ASN A 45 5.77 5.09 -7.29
N GLU A 46 6.40 4.10 -6.63
CA GLU A 46 7.79 4.12 -6.14
C GLU A 46 8.16 5.26 -5.17
N LYS A 47 7.19 6.03 -4.68
CA LYS A 47 7.44 7.25 -3.90
C LYS A 47 6.81 7.22 -2.52
N GLU A 48 5.56 6.80 -2.44
CA GLU A 48 4.79 6.89 -1.21
C GLU A 48 4.64 5.53 -0.56
N SER A 49 4.79 5.47 0.76
CA SER A 49 4.63 4.23 1.52
C SER A 49 3.41 4.30 2.44
N ILE A 50 2.71 3.17 2.55
CA ILE A 50 1.70 2.90 3.58
C ILE A 50 2.21 1.71 4.38
N ILE A 51 2.48 1.94 5.66
CA ILE A 51 3.03 0.94 6.57
C ILE A 51 1.90 0.32 7.38
N GLY A 52 1.85 -1.01 7.42
CA GLY A 52 0.84 -1.75 8.17
C GLY A 52 -0.46 -1.97 7.41
N GLN A 53 -1.48 -2.38 8.15
CA GLN A 53 -2.79 -2.66 7.58
C GLN A 53 -3.56 -1.38 7.31
N PHE A 54 -4.40 -1.40 6.29
CA PHE A 54 -5.32 -0.31 5.96
C PHE A 54 -6.66 -0.83 5.47
N THR A 55 -7.68 0.01 5.55
CA THR A 55 -9.03 -0.23 5.01
C THR A 55 -9.13 0.20 3.54
N PRO A 56 -10.17 -0.23 2.80
CA PRO A 56 -10.44 0.27 1.46
C PRO A 56 -10.55 1.80 1.38
N GLN A 57 -11.13 2.43 2.41
CA GLN A 57 -11.30 3.88 2.44
C GLN A 57 -9.95 4.59 2.57
N ASP A 58 -9.05 4.08 3.42
CA ASP A 58 -7.72 4.66 3.60
C ASP A 58 -6.90 4.65 2.30
N LEU A 59 -6.99 3.54 1.56
CA LEU A 59 -6.35 3.43 0.25
C LEU A 59 -6.96 4.40 -0.75
N LEU A 60 -8.30 4.50 -0.80
CA LEU A 60 -8.98 5.44 -1.70
C LEU A 60 -8.53 6.88 -1.46
N ASP A 61 -8.60 7.31 -0.20
CA ASP A 61 -8.17 8.64 0.25
C ASP A 61 -6.74 8.98 -0.18
N LYS A 62 -5.83 8.02 0.04
CA LYS A 62 -4.43 8.14 -0.35
C LYS A 62 -4.26 8.31 -1.86
N LEU A 63 -5.04 7.59 -2.67
CA LEU A 63 -4.95 7.64 -4.13
C LEU A 63 -5.59 8.90 -4.74
N VAL A 64 -6.68 9.40 -4.17
CA VAL A 64 -7.42 10.56 -4.71
C VAL A 64 -6.95 11.89 -4.14
N GLY A 65 -6.05 11.87 -3.16
CA GLY A 65 -5.52 13.08 -2.54
C GLY A 65 -6.58 13.84 -1.75
N SER A 66 -7.35 13.15 -0.91
CA SER A 66 -8.20 13.83 0.06
C SER A 66 -7.32 14.57 1.06
N LYS A 67 -7.47 15.89 1.14
CA LYS A 67 -6.82 16.75 2.14
C LYS A 67 -6.98 16.12 3.54
N GLU A 68 -5.84 15.82 4.16
CA GLU A 68 -5.67 15.63 5.61
C GLU A 68 -6.58 14.56 6.25
N ARG A 69 -6.19 13.28 6.13
CA ARG A 69 -6.37 12.32 7.23
C ARG A 69 -5.01 11.79 7.62
N ASP A 70 -4.45 12.34 8.70
CA ASP A 70 -3.21 11.86 9.29
C ASP A 70 -3.45 10.47 9.90
N PHE A 71 -2.96 9.42 9.25
CA PHE A 71 -3.13 8.03 9.68
C PHE A 71 -2.32 7.66 10.93
N GLY A 72 -1.44 8.56 11.39
CA GLY A 72 -0.58 8.34 12.57
C GLY A 72 -1.32 8.26 13.90
N GLY A 73 -2.61 8.62 13.96
CA GLY A 73 -3.37 8.69 15.22
C GLY A 73 -4.41 7.59 15.45
N MET A 74 -4.69 6.71 14.47
CA MET A 74 -5.79 5.74 14.57
C MET A 74 -5.35 4.33 15.02
N TYR A 75 -4.03 4.09 15.09
CA TYR A 75 -3.44 2.78 15.44
C TYR A 75 -2.38 2.87 16.56
N ALA A 76 -2.38 3.97 17.32
CA ALA A 76 -1.62 4.11 18.56
C ALA A 76 -2.41 3.54 19.75
#